data_AF-A0A961GI28-F1
#
_entry.id   AF-A0A961GI28-F1
#
_cell.length_a   1.000
_cell.length_b   1.000
_cell.length_c   1.000
_cell.angle_alpha   90.00
_cell.angle_beta   90.00
_cell.angle_gamma   90.00
#
_symmetry.space_group_name_H-M   'P 1'
#
loop_
_entity.id
_entity.type
_entity.pdbx_description
1 polymer ?
#
loop_
_entity_poly.entity_id
_entity_poly.type
_entity_poly.pdbx_seq_one_letter_code
_entity_poly.pdbx_strand_id
1 'polypeptide(L)' 'AGETVALVGRTGSGKSTVARLIGRFYDVRSGSVRIDGTDVRDVTLASLR' A
#
# COMPACT_ATOMS: atom_id res chain seq x y z
N ALA A 1 6.83 -11.88 15.58
CA ALA A 1 5.54 -12.55 15.32
C ALA A 1 4.91 -11.87 14.11
N GLY A 2 4.33 -12.63 13.18
CA GLY A 2 3.60 -12.06 12.04
C GLY A 2 2.10 -11.98 12.33
N GLU A 3 1.42 -11.03 11.71
CA GLU A 3 -0.05 -10.92 11.73
C GLU A 3 -0.57 -11.09 10.31
N THR A 4 -1.67 -11.82 10.15
CA THR A 4 -2.41 -11.93 8.89
C THR A 4 -3.71 -11.15 9.02
N VAL A 5 -3.86 -10.11 8.19
CA VAL A 5 -5.05 -9.26 8.17
C VAL A 5 -5.82 -9.46 6.87
N ALA A 6 -7.16 -9.50 6.94
CA ALA A 6 -8.03 -9.60 5.78
C ALA A 6 -8.85 -8.32 5.57
N LEU A 7 -8.92 -7.85 4.32
CA LEU A 7 -9.77 -6.73 3.90
C LEU A 7 -11.03 -7.26 3.19
N VAL A 8 -12.20 -7.15 3.82
CA VAL A 8 -13.47 -7.74 3.34
C VAL A 8 -14.46 -6.65 2.97
N GLY A 9 -15.29 -6.90 1.94
CA GLY A 9 -16.31 -5.95 1.46
C GLY A 9 -16.90 -6.35 0.11
N ARG A 10 -18.01 -5.70 -0.29
CA ARG A 10 -18.73 -5.97 -1.54
C ARG A 10 -17.85 -5.82 -2.79
N THR A 11 -18.20 -6.47 -3.90
CA THR A 11 -17.56 -6.22 -5.20
C THR A 11 -17.62 -4.73 -5.55
N GLY A 12 -16.52 -4.19 -6.08
CA GLY A 12 -16.41 -2.76 -6.39
C GLY A 12 -16.04 -1.85 -5.20
N SER A 13 -15.96 -2.36 -3.96
CA SER A 13 -15.63 -1.54 -2.78
C SER A 13 -14.16 -1.06 -2.69
N GLY A 14 -13.35 -1.28 -3.74
CA GLY A 14 -11.97 -0.79 -3.79
C GLY A 14 -10.90 -1.68 -3.13
N LYS A 15 -11.22 -2.89 -2.66
CA LYS A 15 -10.24 -3.80 -2.01
C LYS A 15 -8.98 -4.04 -2.85
N SER A 16 -9.17 -4.39 -4.12
CA SER A 16 -8.05 -4.60 -5.06
C SER A 16 -7.32 -3.31 -5.40
N THR A 17 -7.98 -2.15 -5.29
CA THR A 17 -7.33 -0.84 -5.46
C THR A 17 -6.41 -0.56 -4.28
N VAL A 18 -6.86 -0.80 -3.05
CA VAL A 18 -6.02 -0.66 -1.84
C VAL A 18 -4.79 -1.56 -1.91
N ALA A 19 -4.97 -2.84 -2.26
CA ALA A 19 -3.84 -3.77 -2.41
C ALA A 19 -2.79 -3.28 -3.45
N ARG A 20 -3.25 -2.67 -4.56
CA ARG A 20 -2.35 -2.11 -5.58
C ARG A 20 -1.65 -0.82 -5.14
N LEU A 21 -2.29 0.01 -4.31
CA LEU A 21 -1.65 1.19 -3.73
C LEU A 21 -0.56 0.80 -2.73
N ILE A 22 -0.78 -0.24 -1.91
CA ILE A 22 0.23 -0.75 -0.97
C ILE A 22 1.49 -1.21 -1.73
N GLY A 23 1.30 -1.94 -2.83
CA GLY A 23 2.41 -2.35 -3.70
C GLY A 23 2.96 -1.25 -4.61
N ARG A 24 2.51 0.00 -4.45
CA ARG A 24 2.85 1.15 -5.31
C ARG A 24 2.72 0.88 -6.82
N PHE A 25 1.74 0.07 -7.22
CA PHE A 25 1.36 -0.05 -8.63
C PHE A 25 0.69 1.25 -9.14
N TYR A 26 0.19 2.08 -8.22
CA TYR A 26 -0.29 3.43 -8.46
C TYR A 26 0.10 4.34 -7.29
N ASP A 27 0.25 5.64 -7.55
CA ASP A 27 0.40 6.64 -6.49
C ASP A 27 -0.98 7.07 -5.94
N VAL A 28 -1.00 7.41 -4.64
CA VAL A 28 -2.19 7.97 -4.00
C VAL A 28 -2.47 9.39 -4.51
N ARG A 29 -3.75 9.73 -4.69
CA ARG A 29 -4.17 11.09 -5.04
C ARG A 29 -4.14 12.04 -3.83
N SER A 30 -4.40 11.52 -2.63
CA SER A 30 -4.37 12.25 -1.37
C SER A 30 -4.00 11.32 -0.21
N GLY A 31 -3.49 11.89 0.88
CA GLY A 31 -2.97 11.13 2.01
C GLY A 31 -1.60 10.49 1.72
N SER A 32 -1.33 9.36 2.38
CA SER A 32 -0.04 8.67 2.34
C SER A 32 -0.20 7.18 2.65
N VAL A 33 0.59 6.33 1.98
CA VAL A 33 0.82 4.94 2.38
C VAL A 33 2.23 4.88 2.95
N ARG A 34 2.40 4.38 4.17
CA ARG A 34 3.70 4.36 4.85
C ARG A 34 4.09 2.96 5.28
N ILE A 35 5.37 2.63 5.13
CA ILE A 35 6.01 1.44 5.69
C ILE A 35 7.05 1.95 6.67
N ASP A 36 6.96 1.52 7.94
CA ASP A 36 7.86 1.97 9.02
C ASP A 36 7.99 3.50 9.13
N GLY A 37 6.89 4.21 8.89
CA GLY A 37 6.83 5.68 8.94
C GLY A 37 7.32 6.40 7.67
N THR A 38 7.95 5.68 6.72
CA THR A 38 8.40 6.24 5.44
C THR A 38 7.30 6.13 4.39
N ASP A 39 7.00 7.20 3.66
CA ASP A 39 6.03 7.14 2.56
C ASP A 39 6.59 6.25 1.44
N VAL A 40 5.76 5.34 0.91
CA VAL A 40 6.18 4.42 -0.16
C VAL A 40 6.64 5.15 -1.42
N ARG A 41 6.25 6.42 -1.60
CA ARG A 41 6.71 7.27 -2.71
C ARG A 41 8.17 7.67 -2.59
N ASP A 42 8.69 7.77 -1.37
CA ASP A 42 10.06 8.17 -1.07
C ASP A 42 11.03 6.96 -1.07
N VAL A 43 10.49 5.74 -1.05
CA VAL A 43 11.27 4.52 -1.21
C VAL A 43 11.73 4.41 -2.66
N THR A 44 13.02 4.22 -2.89
CA THR A 44 13.61 4.04 -4.22
C THR A 44 14.04 2.59 -4.41
N LEU A 45 14.11 2.09 -5.65
CA LEU A 45 14.71 0.78 -5.93
C LEU A 45 16.17 0.69 -5.44
N ALA A 46 16.86 1.82 -5.29
CA ALA A 46 18.19 1.89 -4.70
C ALA A 46 18.20 1.66 -3.17
N SER A 47 17.11 1.96 -2.47
CA SER A 47 16.97 1.75 -1.01
C SER A 47 16.44 0.37 -0.62
N LEU A 48 16.19 -0.52 -1.59
CA LEU A 48 15.76 -1.91 -1.39
C LEU A 48 16.90 -2.93 -1.58
N ARG A 49 18.15 -2.44 -1.70
CA ARG A 49 19.38 -3.25 -1.69
C ARG A 49 19.95 -3.30 -0.27
#